data_AF-A0AAW4KN17-F1
#
_entry.id   AF-A0AAW4KN17-F1
#
_cell.length_a   1.000
_cell.length_b   1.000
_cell.length_c   1.000
_cell.angle_alpha   90.00
_cell.angle_beta   90.00
_cell.angle_gamma   90.00
#
_symmetry.space_group_name_H-M   'P 1'
#
loop_
_entity.id
_entity.type
_entity.pdbx_description
1 polymer ?
#
loop_
_entity_poly.entity_id
_entity_poly.type
_entity_poly.pdbx_seq_one_letter_code
_entity_poly.pdbx_strand_id
1 'polypeptide(L)'
;YTGRTSPNTRRLVMEEGGFLYDCDTYDDDLPYWEPNTPNGKPHLVIPYTLDTNDMRFTQVQGFNKGDDFFEYLKDAFDVLYAEGAEA
;
A
#
# COMPACT_ATOMS: atom_id res chain seq x y z
N TYR A 1 -2.45 8.94 -6.65
CA TYR A 1 -1.29 9.08 -5.74
C TYR A 1 -0.14 8.31 -6.35
N THR A 2 1.09 8.84 -6.35
CA THR A 2 2.20 8.25 -7.13
C THR A 2 3.30 7.62 -6.29
N GLY A 3 3.20 7.65 -4.95
CA GLY A 3 4.20 7.01 -4.09
C GLY A 3 5.63 7.54 -4.21
N ARG A 4 5.80 8.75 -4.75
CA ARG A 4 7.13 9.33 -5.05
C ARG A 4 7.68 10.01 -3.79
N THR A 5 8.13 9.18 -2.85
CA THR A 5 8.71 9.65 -1.59
C THR A 5 10.18 10.05 -1.74
N SER A 6 10.63 10.85 -0.78
CA SER A 6 12.05 11.10 -0.51
C SER A 6 12.45 10.37 0.76
N PRO A 7 13.76 10.24 1.07
CA PRO A 7 14.23 9.71 2.35
C PRO A 7 13.67 10.44 3.60
N ASN A 8 13.13 11.65 3.43
CA ASN A 8 12.57 12.44 4.52
C ASN A 8 11.05 12.36 4.64
N THR A 9 10.34 11.85 3.64
CA THR A 9 8.87 12.00 3.54
C THR A 9 8.14 11.39 4.73
N ARG A 10 8.32 10.07 4.98
CA ARG A 10 7.64 9.38 6.10
C ARG A 10 8.07 9.91 7.46
N ARG A 11 9.36 10.26 7.62
CA ARG A 11 9.87 10.90 8.84
C ARG A 11 9.14 12.21 9.15
N LEU A 12 8.96 13.09 8.15
CA LEU A 12 8.27 14.36 8.32
C LEU A 12 6.77 14.18 8.64
N VAL A 13 6.11 13.19 8.03
CA VAL A 13 4.71 12.83 8.34
C VAL A 13 4.58 12.42 9.81
N MET A 14 5.49 11.57 10.30
CA MET A 14 5.50 11.16 11.71
C MET A 14 5.87 12.30 12.67
N GLU A 15 6.78 13.19 12.26
CA GLU A 15 7.19 14.35 13.06
C GLU A 15 6.06 15.36 13.25
N GLU A 16 5.19 15.53 12.25
CA GLU A 16 3.99 16.38 12.35
C GLU A 16 3.07 15.91 13.50
N GLY A 17 2.88 14.59 13.62
CA GLY A 17 2.34 13.96 14.82
C GLY A 17 0.82 14.14 15.07
N GLY A 18 0.07 14.61 14.08
CA GLY A 18 -1.39 14.67 14.00
C GLY A 18 -2.00 13.59 13.09
N PHE A 19 -1.20 12.94 12.23
CA PHE A 19 -1.65 11.83 11.39
C PHE A 19 -1.75 10.51 12.15
N LEU A 20 -2.86 9.78 11.94
CA LEU A 20 -3.07 8.45 12.51
C LEU A 20 -2.30 7.37 11.77
N TYR A 21 -2.16 7.52 10.45
CA TYR A 21 -1.49 6.56 9.61
C TYR A 21 -0.86 7.22 8.38
N ASP A 22 0.04 6.49 7.73
CA ASP A 22 0.52 6.76 6.37
C ASP A 22 0.41 5.49 5.49
N CYS A 23 0.52 5.69 4.17
CA CYS A 23 0.41 4.63 3.16
C CYS A 23 1.58 4.65 2.16
N ASP A 24 2.73 5.21 2.55
CA ASP A 24 3.92 5.35 1.70
C ASP A 24 4.78 4.07 1.69
N THR A 25 4.15 2.89 1.82
CA THR A 25 4.80 1.56 1.77
C THR A 25 4.00 0.57 0.90
N TYR A 26 4.64 -0.54 0.53
CA TYR A 26 4.10 -1.62 -0.33
C TYR A 26 4.57 -2.99 0.15
N ASP A 27 4.75 -3.14 1.46
CA ASP A 27 5.64 -4.14 2.06
C ASP A 27 4.94 -5.19 2.94
N ASP A 28 3.61 -5.14 3.06
CA ASP A 28 2.82 -6.12 3.79
C ASP A 28 1.37 -6.13 3.27
N ASP A 29 0.64 -7.20 3.54
CA ASP A 29 -0.80 -7.33 3.27
C ASP A 29 -1.65 -6.87 4.46
N LEU A 30 -1.03 -6.61 5.61
CA LEU A 30 -1.67 -6.17 6.85
C LEU A 30 -1.14 -4.83 7.36
N PRO A 31 -1.96 -4.05 8.10
CA PRO A 31 -1.49 -2.88 8.83
C PRO A 31 -0.48 -3.25 9.93
N TYR A 32 0.53 -2.40 10.14
CA TYR A 32 1.52 -2.58 11.20
C TYR A 32 1.95 -1.26 11.83
N TRP A 33 2.52 -1.31 13.04
CA TRP A 33 3.05 -0.13 13.72
C TRP A 33 4.47 0.18 13.25
N GLU A 34 4.75 1.42 12.88
CA GLU A 34 6.09 1.84 12.46
C GLU A 34 7.09 1.67 13.63
N PRO A 35 8.15 0.84 13.46
CA PRO A 35 9.11 0.60 14.54
C PRO A 35 9.97 1.82 14.88
N ASN A 36 10.14 2.77 13.95
CA ASN A 36 11.10 3.89 14.09
C ASN A 36 10.42 5.27 14.14
N THR A 37 9.51 5.49 15.09
CA THR A 37 8.84 6.79 15.24
C THR A 37 9.75 7.83 15.93
N PRO A 38 10.00 9.02 15.34
CA PRO A 38 10.93 10.03 15.90
C PRO A 38 10.53 10.58 17.27
N ASN A 39 9.22 10.68 17.55
CA ASN A 39 8.68 11.31 18.76
C ASN A 39 8.09 10.29 19.75
N GLY A 40 8.29 8.98 19.53
CA GLY A 40 7.71 7.91 20.34
C GLY A 40 6.18 7.80 20.29
N LYS A 41 5.50 8.62 19.49
CA LYS A 41 4.06 8.52 19.24
C LYS A 41 3.81 7.32 18.31
N PRO A 42 2.87 6.41 18.64
CA PRO A 42 2.48 5.35 17.73
C PRO A 42 2.03 5.92 16.38
N HIS A 43 2.52 5.33 15.29
CA HIS A 43 2.14 5.69 13.93
C HIS A 43 1.81 4.41 13.16
N LEU A 44 0.60 4.31 12.61
CA LEU A 44 0.16 3.13 11.89
C LEU A 44 0.60 3.23 10.42
N VAL A 45 1.09 2.12 9.87
CA VAL A 45 1.33 1.98 8.44
C VAL A 45 0.22 1.13 7.88
N ILE A 46 -0.44 1.63 6.83
CA ILE A 46 -1.41 0.87 6.03
C ILE A 46 -0.81 0.77 4.63
N PRO A 47 -0.15 -0.35 4.28
CA PRO A 47 0.49 -0.51 2.98
C PRO A 47 -0.47 -0.25 1.82
N TYR A 48 0.05 0.38 0.76
CA TYR A 48 -0.67 0.65 -0.47
C TYR A 48 -0.24 -0.33 -1.57
N THR A 49 -0.72 -0.12 -2.80
CA THR A 49 -0.43 -0.97 -3.96
C THR A 49 -0.03 -0.17 -5.19
N LEU A 50 0.94 -0.68 -5.95
CA LEU A 50 1.28 -0.26 -7.31
C LEU A 50 0.92 -1.30 -8.37
N ASP A 51 0.41 -2.47 -7.97
CA ASP A 51 0.12 -3.58 -8.85
C ASP A 51 -1.38 -3.77 -9.09
N THR A 52 -2.18 -3.93 -8.04
CA THR A 52 -3.66 -3.85 -8.06
C THR A 52 -4.11 -2.39 -8.18
N ASN A 53 -3.55 -1.69 -9.16
CA ASN A 53 -3.67 -0.26 -9.37
C ASN A 53 -3.89 0.07 -10.86
N ASP A 54 -4.86 0.94 -11.15
CA ASP A 54 -5.22 1.33 -12.51
C ASP A 54 -4.12 2.13 -13.23
N MET A 55 -3.13 2.68 -12.51
CA MET A 55 -1.98 3.33 -13.13
C MET A 55 -1.26 2.41 -14.13
N ARG A 56 -1.37 1.08 -13.94
CA ARG A 56 -0.80 0.05 -14.82
C ARG A 56 -1.36 0.11 -16.24
N PHE A 57 -2.53 0.70 -16.49
CA PHE A 57 -3.02 0.93 -17.88
C PHE A 57 -2.12 1.84 -18.70
N THR A 58 -1.29 2.66 -18.05
CA THR A 58 -0.45 3.68 -18.71
C THR A 58 1.04 3.35 -18.69
N GLN A 59 1.43 2.25 -18.05
CA GLN A 59 2.82 1.83 -17.95
C GLN A 59 3.22 0.90 -19.11
N VAL A 60 4.52 0.86 -19.41
CA VAL A 60 5.08 0.00 -20.49
C VAL A 60 4.72 -1.47 -20.26
N GLN A 61 4.72 -1.90 -19.00
CA GLN A 61 4.16 -3.18 -18.57
C GLN A 61 2.85 -2.93 -17.83
N GLY A 62 1.74 -3.32 -18.46
CA GLY A 62 0.43 -2.87 -18.03
C GLY A 62 -0.72 -3.75 -18.51
N PHE A 63 -1.92 -3.28 -18.21
CA PHE A 63 -3.17 -3.87 -18.68
C PHE A 63 -3.53 -3.28 -20.05
N ASN A 64 -3.90 -4.12 -21.01
CA ASN A 64 -4.27 -3.67 -22.36
C ASN A 64 -5.77 -3.46 -22.51
N LYS A 65 -6.58 -4.13 -21.68
CA LYS A 65 -8.04 -4.05 -21.67
C LYS A 65 -8.59 -4.19 -20.25
N GLY A 66 -9.87 -3.83 -20.08
CA GLY A 66 -10.55 -3.90 -18.79
C GLY A 66 -10.52 -5.28 -18.15
N ASP A 67 -10.69 -6.34 -18.94
CA ASP A 67 -10.65 -7.73 -18.45
C ASP A 67 -9.31 -8.07 -17.79
N ASP A 68 -8.18 -7.54 -18.29
CA ASP A 68 -6.87 -7.86 -17.71
C ASP A 68 -6.77 -7.34 -16.28
N PHE A 69 -7.29 -6.12 -16.03
CA PHE A 69 -7.34 -5.55 -14.69
C PHE A 69 -8.37 -6.24 -13.81
N PHE A 70 -9.53 -6.59 -14.37
CA PHE A 70 -10.56 -7.33 -13.66
C PHE A 70 -10.07 -8.69 -13.17
N GLU A 71 -9.51 -9.52 -14.06
CA GLU A 71 -8.99 -10.84 -13.68
C GLU A 71 -7.85 -10.70 -12.66
N TYR A 72 -6.98 -9.69 -12.80
CA TYR A 72 -5.93 -9.44 -11.82
C TYR A 72 -6.47 -9.12 -10.42
N LEU A 73 -7.49 -8.26 -10.32
CA LEU A 73 -8.15 -7.96 -9.05
C LEU A 73 -8.90 -9.16 -8.49
N LYS A 74 -9.56 -9.93 -9.35
CA LYS A 74 -10.32 -11.12 -8.96
C LYS A 74 -9.37 -12.18 -8.38
N ASP A 75 -8.24 -12.43 -9.02
CA ASP A 75 -7.27 -13.40 -8.54
C ASP A 75 -6.63 -12.96 -7.22
N ALA A 76 -6.27 -11.67 -7.08
CA ALA A 76 -5.77 -11.12 -5.81
C ALA A 76 -6.81 -11.26 -4.67
N PHE A 77 -8.09 -10.98 -4.98
CA PHE A 77 -9.17 -11.16 -4.02
C PHE A 77 -9.36 -12.63 -3.62
N ASP A 78 -9.44 -13.55 -4.59
CA ASP A 78 -9.74 -14.96 -4.32
C ASP A 78 -8.67 -15.62 -3.44
N VAL A 79 -7.39 -15.28 -3.65
CA VAL A 79 -6.28 -15.76 -2.81
C VAL A 79 -6.42 -15.26 -1.37
N LEU A 80 -6.51 -13.94 -1.17
CA LEU A 80 -6.62 -13.35 0.17
C LEU A 80 -7.91 -13.78 0.89
N TYR A 81 -9.01 -13.95 0.14
CA TYR A 81 -10.27 -14.43 0.67
C TYR A 81 -10.17 -15.88 1.16
N ALA A 82 -9.48 -16.74 0.41
CA ALA A 82 -9.24 -18.13 0.80
C ALA A 82 -8.32 -18.22 2.03
N GLU A 83 -7.23 -17.45 2.06
CA GLU A 83 -6.31 -17.38 3.21
C GLU A 83 -7.04 -16.93 4.48
N GLY A 84 -7.94 -15.94 4.36
CA GLY A 84 -8.75 -15.45 5.47
C GLY A 84 -9.70 -16.47 6.10
N ALA A 85 -9.94 -17.63 5.47
CA ALA A 85 -10.71 -18.71 6.06
C ALA A 85 -9.89 -19.63 6.98
N GLU A 86 -8.55 -19.59 6.87
CA GLU A 86 -7.62 -20.41 7.66
C GLU A 86 -6.92 -19.60 8.79
N ALA A 87 -7.16 -18.29 8.85
CA ALA A 87 -6.53 -17.36 9.78
C ALA A 87 -7.14 -17.32 11.20
#